data_AF-A0A453Q3N2-F1
#
_entry.id   AF-A0A453Q3N2-F1
#
_cell.length_a   1.000
_cell.length_b   1.000
_cell.length_c   1.000
_cell.angle_alpha   90.00
_cell.angle_beta   90.00
_cell.angle_gamma   90.00
#
_symmetry.space_group_name_H-M   'P 1'
#
loop_
_entity.id
_entity.type
_entity.pdbx_description
1 polymer ?
#
loop_
_entity_poly.entity_id
_entity_poly.type
_entity_poly.pdbx_seq_one_letter_code
_entity_poly.pdbx_strand_id
1 'polypeptide(L)'
;LPLYDHFLTHGGVFRLNLGPKSFVIVSDPDIAKHILRDNSKAYSKGILAEILEFVMGTGLIPADGEVWRVRRRAIVPSLHQKFVTEMIGLFGKASGRLCEKLDKAAAEGEAVEMESLFSRLTLDVIGKAVFNYDFDSLSYDNGMVEAVYVTLREAEMRSTAPIPTWKIPIWKDVSPRQRKVNEALVLINNILDELISTCKRMVDEEDLQFHEEYMNEEDPSILRFLLASGEDVSSKQLRDDLMTMLIAGHETSAAVLTWTFYLLSKYPRVMSKLQAEVDDVLGDGLPTIEDVKKLKYTTRVINESLRLYPQP
;
A
#
# COMPACT_ATOMS: atom_id res chain seq x y z
N LEU A 1 11.15 20.10 8.49
CA LEU A 1 11.41 20.44 9.92
C LEU A 1 11.99 19.19 10.57
N PRO A 2 13.19 19.25 11.18
CA PRO A 2 13.80 18.07 11.78
C PRO A 2 13.13 17.77 13.14
N LEU A 3 11.99 17.06 13.12
CA LEU A 3 11.23 16.72 14.32
C LEU A 3 12.06 15.95 15.36
N TYR A 4 13.08 15.20 14.91
CA TYR A 4 14.00 14.47 15.77
C TYR A 4 14.81 15.38 16.70
N ASP A 5 15.36 16.49 16.19
CA ASP A 5 16.13 17.43 17.00
C ASP A 5 15.26 18.10 18.08
N HIS A 6 14.01 18.39 17.73
CA HIS A 6 13.02 18.90 18.67
C HIS A 6 12.64 17.86 19.72
N PHE A 7 12.49 16.59 19.35
CA PHE A 7 12.29 15.51 20.31
C PHE A 7 13.45 15.41 21.30
N LEU A 8 14.71 15.46 20.83
CA LEU A 8 15.89 15.42 21.71
C LEU A 8 15.93 16.60 22.69
N THR A 9 15.41 17.76 22.29
CA THR A 9 15.44 18.99 23.09
C THR A 9 14.24 19.12 24.04
N HIS A 10 13.04 18.76 23.60
CA HIS A 10 11.78 19.02 24.29
C HIS A 10 11.13 17.77 24.90
N GLY A 11 11.68 16.58 24.64
CA GLY A 11 11.21 15.31 25.16
C GLY A 11 10.12 14.66 24.32
N GLY A 12 9.50 13.62 24.89
CA GLY A 12 8.58 12.72 24.18
C GLY A 12 7.23 13.32 23.79
N VAL A 13 6.87 14.52 24.29
CA VAL A 13 5.68 15.26 23.84
C VAL A 13 5.94 16.75 23.85
N PHE A 14 5.65 17.42 22.73
CA PHE A 14 5.76 18.87 22.63
C PHE A 14 4.74 19.44 21.64
N ARG A 15 4.46 20.73 21.77
CA ARG A 15 3.57 21.46 20.85
C ARG A 15 4.40 22.23 19.82
N LEU A 16 4.13 21.97 18.55
CA LEU A 16 4.70 22.69 17.41
C LEU A 16 3.66 23.65 16.83
N ASN A 17 3.95 24.96 16.84
CA ASN A 17 3.07 25.98 16.26
C ASN A 17 3.61 26.38 14.86
N LEU A 18 2.80 26.21 13.82
CA LEU A 18 3.11 26.55 12.43
C LEU A 18 2.05 27.53 11.90
N GLY A 19 2.30 28.83 12.07
CA GLY A 19 1.35 29.87 11.71
C GLY A 19 0.01 29.70 12.45
N PRO A 20 -1.13 29.56 11.75
CA PRO A 20 -2.43 29.35 12.39
C PRO A 20 -2.66 27.92 12.88
N LYS A 21 -1.79 26.95 12.54
CA LYS A 21 -1.95 25.55 12.93
C LYS A 21 -1.04 25.22 14.11
N SER A 22 -1.51 24.37 15.03
CA SER A 22 -0.68 23.78 16.09
C SER A 22 -0.78 22.27 16.07
N PHE A 23 0.35 21.58 16.19
CA PHE A 23 0.43 20.12 16.22
C PHE A 23 1.01 19.68 17.57
N VAL A 24 0.44 18.63 18.15
CA VAL A 24 1.06 17.94 19.29
C VAL A 24 1.90 16.81 18.71
N ILE A 25 3.21 16.90 18.87
CA ILE A 25 4.15 15.87 18.41
C ILE A 25 4.34 14.87 19.54
N VAL A 26 4.13 13.59 19.25
CA VAL A 26 4.26 12.49 20.20
C VAL A 26 5.38 11.57 19.73
N SER A 27 6.36 11.35 20.59
CA SER A 27 7.51 10.46 20.42
C SER A 27 7.73 9.58 21.66
N ASP A 28 6.77 9.57 22.60
CA ASP A 28 6.74 8.70 23.77
C ASP A 28 5.90 7.44 23.49
N PRO A 29 6.43 6.22 23.75
CA PRO A 29 5.75 4.98 23.42
C PRO A 29 4.48 4.72 24.24
N ASP A 30 4.42 5.14 25.50
CA ASP A 30 3.25 4.93 26.36
C ASP A 30 2.10 5.86 25.92
N ILE A 31 2.44 7.08 25.51
CA ILE A 31 1.46 8.03 24.99
C ILE A 31 1.00 7.62 23.58
N ALA A 32 1.91 7.15 22.72
CA ALA A 32 1.53 6.60 21.42
C ALA A 32 0.57 5.40 21.58
N LYS A 33 0.85 4.50 22.53
CA LYS A 33 -0.03 3.37 22.88
C LYS A 33 -1.38 3.82 23.43
N HIS A 34 -1.41 4.87 24.26
CA HIS A 34 -2.67 5.46 24.73
C HIS A 34 -3.54 5.94 23.57
N ILE A 35 -2.94 6.68 22.63
CA ILE A 35 -3.62 7.24 21.45
C ILE A 35 -4.08 6.13 20.50
N LEU A 36 -3.21 5.19 20.17
CA LEU A 36 -3.47 4.21 19.12
C LEU A 36 -4.26 2.99 19.58
N ARG A 37 -4.31 2.71 20.90
CA ARG A 37 -4.90 1.48 21.43
C ARG A 37 -5.77 1.69 22.64
N ASP A 38 -5.22 2.16 23.76
CA ASP A 38 -5.91 2.09 25.05
C ASP A 38 -7.10 3.07 25.12
N ASN A 39 -7.03 4.21 24.41
CA ASN A 39 -8.10 5.20 24.31
C ASN A 39 -8.35 5.64 22.85
N SER A 40 -8.23 4.72 21.90
CA SER A 40 -8.33 5.03 20.46
C SER A 40 -9.64 5.67 20.04
N LYS A 41 -10.75 5.41 20.75
CA LYS A 41 -12.07 6.01 20.49
C LYS A 41 -12.11 7.53 20.70
N ALA A 42 -11.16 8.10 21.44
CA ALA A 42 -11.08 9.54 21.67
C ALA A 42 -10.35 10.30 20.55
N TYR A 43 -9.73 9.58 19.60
CA TYR A 43 -8.92 10.16 18.53
C TYR A 43 -9.50 9.79 17.18
N SER A 44 -9.70 10.79 16.31
CA SER A 44 -10.05 10.56 14.91
C SER A 44 -8.80 10.66 14.03
N LYS A 45 -8.95 10.32 12.75
CA LYS A 45 -7.91 10.52 11.73
C LYS A 45 -7.68 12.00 11.40
N GLY A 46 -8.61 12.88 11.80
CA GLY A 46 -8.50 14.34 11.71
C GLY A 46 -8.09 14.82 10.32
N ILE A 47 -7.05 15.66 10.29
CA ILE A 47 -6.51 16.28 9.07
C ILE A 47 -6.14 15.26 7.99
N LEU A 48 -5.71 14.04 8.37
CA LEU A 48 -5.37 13.00 7.41
C LEU A 48 -6.60 12.55 6.59
N ALA A 49 -7.76 12.40 7.23
CA ALA A 49 -8.98 12.02 6.54
C ALA A 49 -9.41 13.08 5.52
N GLU A 50 -9.40 14.36 5.92
CA GLU A 50 -9.73 15.49 5.02
C GLU A 50 -8.80 15.57 3.81
N ILE A 51 -7.53 15.22 3.99
CA ILE A 51 -6.53 15.24 2.92
C ILE A 51 -6.69 14.05 1.99
N LEU A 52 -7.05 12.88 2.51
CA LEU A 52 -7.14 11.65 1.69
C LEU A 52 -8.51 11.46 1.04
N GLU A 53 -9.55 12.16 1.50
CA GLU A 53 -10.92 12.05 0.97
C GLU A 53 -11.01 12.22 -0.56
N PHE A 54 -10.20 13.09 -1.16
CA PHE A 54 -10.26 13.31 -2.61
C PHE A 54 -9.72 12.15 -3.45
N VAL A 55 -8.91 11.27 -2.85
CA VAL A 55 -8.34 10.08 -3.51
C VAL A 55 -9.12 8.84 -3.11
N MET A 56 -9.30 8.64 -1.80
CA MET A 56 -9.82 7.41 -1.21
C MET A 56 -11.31 7.50 -0.84
N GLY A 57 -11.96 8.65 -1.04
CA GLY A 57 -13.35 8.86 -0.68
C GLY A 57 -13.61 8.52 0.80
N THR A 58 -14.61 7.67 1.04
CA THR A 58 -14.95 7.15 2.38
C THR A 58 -14.37 5.75 2.63
N GLY A 59 -13.27 5.40 1.97
CA GLY A 59 -12.58 4.12 2.14
C GLY A 59 -11.90 3.96 3.51
N LEU A 60 -11.34 2.78 3.79
CA LEU A 60 -10.88 2.37 5.12
C LEU A 60 -9.91 3.34 5.84
N ILE A 61 -9.02 4.04 5.14
CA ILE A 61 -8.04 4.92 5.79
C ILE A 61 -8.70 6.22 6.29
N PRO A 62 -9.43 6.97 5.43
CA PRO A 62 -10.10 8.21 5.86
C PRO A 62 -11.45 7.99 6.56
N ALA A 63 -12.06 6.80 6.51
CA ALA A 63 -13.39 6.56 7.04
C ALA A 63 -13.56 6.90 8.53
N ASP A 64 -14.72 7.47 8.86
CA ASP A 64 -15.16 7.70 10.23
C ASP A 64 -15.47 6.38 10.97
N GLY A 65 -15.47 6.42 12.30
CA GLY A 65 -15.42 5.23 13.15
C GLY A 65 -16.45 4.13 12.84
N GLU A 66 -17.69 4.47 12.52
CA GLU A 66 -18.73 3.46 12.24
C GLU A 66 -18.61 2.88 10.82
N VAL A 67 -18.37 3.73 9.81
CA VAL A 67 -18.10 3.27 8.43
C VAL A 67 -16.87 2.36 8.44
N TRP A 68 -15.79 2.81 9.06
CA TRP A 68 -14.57 2.02 9.24
C TRP A 68 -14.85 0.67 9.91
N ARG A 69 -15.65 0.64 10.98
CA ARG A 69 -15.94 -0.58 11.74
C ARG A 69 -16.68 -1.60 10.87
N VAL A 70 -17.64 -1.15 10.07
CA VAL A 70 -18.39 -2.00 9.14
C VAL A 70 -17.49 -2.49 8.02
N ARG A 71 -16.82 -1.58 7.30
CA ARG A 71 -15.96 -1.94 6.15
C ARG A 71 -14.77 -2.81 6.55
N ARG A 72 -14.14 -2.55 7.70
CA ARG A 72 -13.03 -3.37 8.21
C ARG A 72 -13.48 -4.79 8.52
N ARG A 73 -14.68 -4.96 9.08
CA ARG A 73 -15.23 -6.29 9.37
C ARG A 73 -15.51 -7.08 8.09
N ALA A 74 -15.91 -6.40 7.02
CA ALA A 74 -16.14 -7.00 5.70
C ALA A 74 -14.84 -7.42 4.99
N ILE A 75 -13.80 -6.59 5.08
CA ILE A 75 -12.56 -6.75 4.33
C ILE A 75 -11.58 -7.71 5.01
N VAL A 76 -11.45 -7.68 6.34
CA VAL A 76 -10.48 -8.53 7.05
C VAL A 76 -10.62 -10.04 6.74
N PRO A 77 -11.83 -10.62 6.62
CA PRO A 77 -11.99 -12.03 6.26
C PRO A 77 -11.38 -12.41 4.92
N SER A 78 -11.29 -11.51 3.92
CA SER A 78 -10.70 -11.84 2.62
C SER A 78 -9.19 -12.15 2.69
N LEU A 79 -8.54 -11.75 3.79
CA LEU A 79 -7.11 -11.94 4.03
C LEU A 79 -6.84 -13.19 4.88
N HIS A 80 -7.70 -14.22 4.77
CA HIS A 80 -7.56 -15.48 5.49
C HIS A 80 -6.32 -16.28 5.07
N GLN A 81 -5.96 -17.31 5.85
CA GLN A 81 -4.71 -18.07 5.66
C GLN A 81 -4.57 -18.70 4.26
N LYS A 82 -5.67 -19.24 3.71
CA LYS A 82 -5.69 -19.81 2.35
C LYS A 82 -5.33 -18.76 1.26
N PHE A 83 -5.91 -17.56 1.33
CA PHE A 83 -5.57 -16.45 0.44
C PHE A 83 -4.09 -16.07 0.56
N VAL A 84 -3.58 -15.87 1.77
CA VAL A 84 -2.17 -15.52 1.99
C VAL A 84 -1.22 -16.59 1.43
N THR A 85 -1.59 -17.86 1.55
CA THR A 85 -0.80 -18.98 1.01
C THR A 85 -0.74 -18.93 -0.52
N GLU A 86 -1.86 -18.66 -1.18
CA GLU A 86 -1.91 -18.48 -2.65
C GLU A 86 -1.09 -17.27 -3.10
N MET A 87 -1.19 -16.16 -2.37
CA MET A 87 -0.46 -14.93 -2.69
C MET A 87 1.06 -15.09 -2.63
N ILE A 88 1.60 -16.02 -1.85
CA ILE A 88 3.05 -16.31 -1.87
C ILE A 88 3.50 -16.79 -3.26
N GLY A 89 2.68 -17.59 -3.94
CA GLY A 89 2.94 -18.00 -5.32
C GLY A 89 2.97 -16.81 -6.28
N LEU A 90 2.04 -15.86 -6.12
CA LEU A 90 2.05 -14.59 -6.84
C LEU A 90 3.32 -13.77 -6.57
N PHE A 91 3.71 -13.63 -5.30
CA PHE A 91 4.90 -12.86 -4.91
C PHE A 91 6.16 -13.44 -5.54
N GLY A 92 6.30 -14.77 -5.54
CA GLY A 92 7.41 -15.47 -6.19
C GLY A 92 7.45 -15.21 -7.69
N LYS A 93 6.32 -15.38 -8.39
CA LYS A 93 6.23 -15.14 -9.85
C LYS A 93 6.56 -13.68 -10.22
N ALA A 94 6.01 -12.71 -9.49
CA ALA A 94 6.27 -11.30 -9.74
C ALA A 94 7.73 -10.93 -9.48
N SER A 95 8.33 -11.47 -8.41
CA SER A 95 9.75 -11.29 -8.10
C SER A 95 10.66 -11.94 -9.16
N GLY A 96 10.26 -13.11 -9.69
CA GLY A 96 10.94 -13.77 -10.81
C GLY A 96 10.99 -12.88 -12.06
N ARG A 97 9.87 -12.25 -12.44
CA ARG A 97 9.85 -11.27 -13.55
C ARG A 97 10.79 -10.09 -13.32
N LEU A 98 10.90 -9.60 -12.09
CA LEU A 98 11.88 -8.56 -11.75
C LEU A 98 13.31 -9.10 -11.91
N CYS A 99 13.60 -10.32 -11.44
CA CYS A 99 14.92 -10.95 -11.59
C CYS A 99 15.30 -11.10 -13.07
N GLU A 100 14.39 -11.51 -13.95
CA GLU A 100 14.64 -11.57 -15.39
C GLU A 100 15.05 -10.22 -16.00
N LYS A 101 14.49 -9.11 -15.50
CA LYS A 101 14.91 -7.76 -15.91
C LYS A 101 16.30 -7.41 -15.37
N LEU A 102 16.58 -7.78 -14.12
CA LEU A 102 17.88 -7.56 -13.49
C LEU A 102 18.98 -8.38 -14.16
N ASP A 103 18.71 -9.61 -14.59
CA ASP A 103 19.66 -10.46 -15.30
C ASP A 103 20.09 -9.85 -16.64
N LYS A 104 19.14 -9.26 -17.38
CA LYS A 104 19.44 -8.53 -18.63
C LYS A 104 20.35 -7.34 -18.37
N ALA A 105 20.00 -6.50 -17.38
CA ALA A 105 20.83 -5.35 -17.01
C ALA A 105 22.22 -5.78 -16.50
N ALA A 106 22.31 -6.87 -15.75
CA ALA A 106 23.56 -7.43 -15.25
C ALA A 106 24.45 -7.94 -16.38
N ALA A 107 23.88 -8.59 -17.41
CA ALA A 107 24.61 -9.05 -18.59
C ALA A 107 25.22 -7.89 -19.39
N GLU A 108 24.56 -6.74 -19.39
CA GLU A 108 25.00 -5.53 -20.08
C GLU A 108 25.88 -4.62 -19.19
N GLY A 109 25.98 -4.92 -17.90
CA GLY A 109 26.70 -4.11 -16.91
C GLY A 109 26.04 -2.77 -16.61
N GLU A 110 24.73 -2.67 -16.81
CA GLU A 110 23.95 -1.45 -16.63
C GLU A 110 23.60 -1.20 -15.16
N ALA A 111 23.67 0.06 -14.75
CA ALA A 111 23.14 0.48 -13.45
C ALA A 111 21.61 0.54 -13.52
N VAL A 112 20.95 0.01 -12.50
CA VAL A 112 19.49 0.01 -12.38
C VAL A 112 19.04 0.91 -11.22
N GLU A 113 17.93 1.62 -11.43
CA GLU A 113 17.27 2.40 -10.39
C GLU A 113 16.25 1.49 -9.69
N MET A 114 16.60 1.02 -8.49
CA MET A 114 15.86 -0.02 -7.77
C MET A 114 14.55 0.47 -7.16
N GLU A 115 14.42 1.76 -6.81
CA GLU A 115 13.20 2.31 -6.21
C GLU A 115 12.03 2.21 -7.19
N SER A 116 12.24 2.63 -8.44
CA SER A 116 11.26 2.52 -9.53
C SER A 116 10.91 1.07 -9.85
N LEU A 117 11.89 0.16 -9.82
CA LEU A 117 11.64 -1.26 -10.05
C LEU A 117 10.81 -1.89 -8.92
N PHE A 118 11.08 -1.53 -7.66
CA PHE A 118 10.27 -2.00 -6.54
C PHE A 118 8.86 -1.40 -6.51
N SER A 119 8.71 -0.13 -6.91
CA SER A 119 7.37 0.48 -7.09
C SER A 119 6.58 -0.29 -8.15
N ARG A 120 7.16 -0.61 -9.31
CA ARG A 120 6.50 -1.41 -10.35
C ARG A 120 6.16 -2.82 -9.89
N LEU A 121 7.11 -3.52 -9.26
CA LEU A 121 6.90 -4.87 -8.71
C LEU A 121 5.69 -4.88 -7.77
N THR A 122 5.64 -3.95 -6.83
CA THR A 122 4.60 -3.92 -5.79
C THR A 122 3.26 -3.46 -6.34
N LEU A 123 3.22 -2.62 -7.39
CA LEU A 123 1.99 -2.30 -8.13
C LEU A 123 1.42 -3.55 -8.80
N ASP A 124 2.25 -4.34 -9.48
CA ASP A 124 1.82 -5.56 -10.16
C ASP A 124 1.28 -6.58 -9.15
N VAL A 125 1.96 -6.72 -8.00
CA VAL A 125 1.53 -7.61 -6.91
C VAL A 125 0.18 -7.17 -6.33
N ILE A 126 0.02 -5.90 -5.94
CA ILE A 126 -1.23 -5.44 -5.32
C ILE A 126 -2.37 -5.43 -6.33
N GLY A 127 -2.10 -5.13 -7.60
CA GLY A 127 -3.05 -5.21 -8.70
C GLY A 127 -3.64 -6.61 -8.83
N LYS A 128 -2.78 -7.62 -8.86
CA LYS A 128 -3.22 -9.00 -8.99
C LYS A 128 -3.90 -9.51 -7.71
N ALA A 129 -3.37 -9.20 -6.53
CA ALA A 129 -3.93 -9.66 -5.26
C ALA A 129 -5.30 -9.05 -4.94
N VAL A 130 -5.50 -7.76 -5.22
CA VAL A 130 -6.75 -7.07 -4.89
C VAL A 130 -7.80 -7.23 -5.99
N PHE A 131 -7.39 -7.25 -7.26
CA PHE A 131 -8.31 -7.13 -8.40
C PHE A 131 -8.25 -8.26 -9.43
N ASN A 132 -7.31 -9.19 -9.28
CA ASN A 132 -6.92 -10.12 -10.34
C ASN A 132 -6.45 -9.43 -11.64
N TYR A 133 -5.98 -8.19 -11.53
CA TYR A 133 -5.56 -7.37 -12.67
C TYR A 133 -4.04 -7.33 -12.82
N ASP A 134 -3.57 -7.57 -14.04
CA ASP A 134 -2.16 -7.45 -14.38
C ASP A 134 -1.88 -6.04 -14.94
N PHE A 135 -1.34 -5.16 -14.09
CA PHE A 135 -0.82 -3.87 -14.55
C PHE A 135 0.40 -4.04 -15.47
N ASP A 136 1.17 -5.13 -15.29
CA ASP A 136 2.44 -5.44 -15.97
C ASP A 136 3.34 -4.19 -16.14
N SER A 137 3.39 -3.41 -15.07
CA SER A 137 4.13 -2.15 -14.97
C SER A 137 5.63 -2.36 -14.97
N LEU A 138 6.10 -3.57 -14.65
CA LEU A 138 7.48 -3.99 -14.87
C LEU A 138 7.84 -3.99 -16.36
N SER A 139 6.90 -4.27 -17.27
CA SER A 139 7.16 -4.40 -18.70
C SER A 139 6.87 -3.12 -19.47
N TYR A 140 5.79 -2.41 -19.13
CA TYR A 140 5.35 -1.21 -19.83
C TYR A 140 4.89 -0.11 -18.87
N ASP A 141 4.99 1.14 -19.31
CA ASP A 141 4.41 2.27 -18.60
C ASP A 141 2.97 2.50 -19.07
N ASN A 142 2.00 2.07 -18.26
CA ASN A 142 0.57 2.30 -18.48
C ASN A 142 0.06 3.60 -17.83
N GLY A 143 0.95 4.42 -17.27
CA GLY A 143 0.61 5.66 -16.57
C GLY A 143 0.00 5.46 -15.18
N MET A 144 -0.27 4.23 -14.73
CA MET A 144 -0.86 3.96 -13.42
C MET A 144 0.08 4.34 -12.28
N VAL A 145 1.35 3.96 -12.38
CA VAL A 145 2.39 4.32 -11.41
C VAL A 145 2.45 5.85 -11.25
N GLU A 146 2.53 6.58 -12.38
CA GLU A 146 2.53 8.05 -12.38
C GLU A 146 1.23 8.63 -11.81
N ALA A 147 0.06 8.05 -12.12
CA ALA A 147 -1.22 8.51 -11.59
C ALA A 147 -1.29 8.34 -10.06
N VAL A 148 -0.83 7.21 -9.52
CA VAL A 148 -0.72 6.98 -8.07
C VAL A 148 0.26 7.98 -7.44
N TYR A 149 1.45 8.17 -8.03
CA TYR A 149 2.40 9.17 -7.53
C TYR A 149 1.83 10.60 -7.54
N VAL A 150 1.14 11.00 -8.61
CA VAL A 150 0.52 12.33 -8.72
C VAL A 150 -0.50 12.55 -7.60
N THR A 151 -1.32 11.54 -7.31
CA THR A 151 -2.34 11.63 -6.26
C THR A 151 -1.73 11.66 -4.85
N LEU A 152 -0.69 10.85 -4.59
CA LEU A 152 0.05 10.87 -3.33
C LEU A 152 0.78 12.20 -3.08
N ARG A 153 1.47 12.74 -4.09
CA ARG A 153 2.15 14.04 -3.98
C ARG A 153 1.16 15.18 -3.75
N GLU A 154 -0.02 15.12 -4.35
CA GLU A 154 -1.08 16.08 -4.08
C GLU A 154 -1.56 16.00 -2.62
N ALA A 155 -1.73 14.79 -2.07
CA ALA A 155 -2.10 14.60 -0.67
C ALA A 155 -1.06 15.22 0.28
N GLU A 156 0.23 14.97 0.04
CA GLU A 156 1.32 15.59 0.80
C GLU A 156 1.24 17.13 0.74
N MET A 157 1.10 17.69 -0.46
CA MET A 157 0.99 19.14 -0.67
C MET A 157 -0.22 19.76 0.04
N ARG A 158 -1.36 19.05 0.09
CA ARG A 158 -2.56 19.51 0.83
C ARG A 158 -2.32 19.55 2.34
N SER A 159 -1.48 18.67 2.87
CA SER A 159 -1.13 18.63 4.29
C SER A 159 -0.42 19.90 4.76
N THR A 160 0.56 20.36 3.97
CA THR A 160 1.42 21.49 4.34
C THR A 160 0.91 22.84 3.83
N ALA A 161 -0.11 22.86 2.98
CA ALA A 161 -0.60 24.11 2.41
C ALA A 161 -1.26 25.04 3.46
N PRO A 162 -0.94 26.34 3.45
CA PRO A 162 -1.51 27.31 4.39
C PRO A 162 -2.96 27.68 4.02
N ILE A 163 -3.29 27.64 2.72
CA ILE A 163 -4.60 28.00 2.18
C ILE A 163 -5.11 26.83 1.34
N PRO A 164 -6.33 26.30 1.60
CA PRO A 164 -6.88 25.16 0.89
C PRO A 164 -7.43 25.55 -0.49
N THR A 165 -6.56 25.98 -1.40
CA THR A 165 -6.99 26.49 -2.72
C THR A 165 -7.74 25.44 -3.54
N TRP A 166 -7.51 24.15 -3.31
CA TRP A 166 -8.23 23.04 -3.96
C TRP A 166 -9.72 22.98 -3.60
N LYS A 167 -10.16 23.67 -2.52
CA LYS A 167 -11.58 23.79 -2.17
C LYS A 167 -12.30 24.84 -3.03
N ILE A 168 -11.57 25.66 -3.80
CA ILE A 168 -12.17 26.65 -4.70
C ILE A 168 -12.66 25.91 -5.97
N PRO A 169 -13.98 25.91 -6.29
CA PRO A 169 -14.55 25.04 -7.31
C PRO A 169 -13.91 25.17 -8.71
N ILE A 170 -13.59 26.39 -9.14
CA ILE A 170 -12.97 26.66 -10.44
C ILE A 170 -11.48 26.28 -10.49
N TRP A 171 -10.85 26.06 -9.34
CA TRP A 171 -9.40 25.90 -9.26
C TRP A 171 -8.93 24.54 -9.76
N LYS A 172 -9.82 23.54 -9.71
CA LYS A 172 -9.60 22.24 -10.35
C LYS A 172 -9.42 22.35 -11.87
N ASP A 173 -10.12 23.31 -12.48
CA ASP A 173 -10.14 23.50 -13.92
C ASP A 173 -9.16 24.57 -14.39
N VAL A 174 -8.64 25.43 -13.52
CA VAL A 174 -7.70 26.50 -13.91
C VAL A 174 -6.25 26.12 -13.61
N SER A 175 -6.00 25.45 -12.47
CA SER A 175 -4.65 25.07 -12.08
C SER A 175 -4.15 23.89 -12.91
N PRO A 176 -3.01 23.99 -13.63
CA PRO A 176 -2.43 22.85 -14.34
C PRO A 176 -2.16 21.65 -13.44
N ARG A 177 -1.80 21.92 -12.17
CA ARG A 177 -1.57 20.88 -11.16
C ARG A 177 -2.85 20.11 -10.86
N GLN A 178 -3.95 20.83 -10.59
CA GLN A 178 -5.22 20.16 -10.25
C GLN A 178 -5.84 19.44 -11.46
N ARG A 179 -5.62 19.94 -12.69
CA ARG A 179 -5.99 19.21 -13.91
C ARG A 179 -5.28 17.86 -13.99
N LYS A 180 -3.97 17.83 -13.80
CA LYS A 180 -3.17 16.59 -13.79
C LYS A 180 -3.65 15.61 -12.71
N VAL A 181 -3.99 16.10 -11.52
CA VAL A 181 -4.58 15.28 -10.44
C VAL A 181 -5.94 14.72 -10.84
N ASN A 182 -6.80 15.53 -11.45
CA ASN A 182 -8.11 15.08 -11.89
C ASN A 182 -8.02 14.03 -13.02
N GLU A 183 -7.11 14.21 -13.97
CA GLU A 183 -6.82 13.23 -15.02
C GLU A 183 -6.34 11.89 -14.42
N ALA A 184 -5.43 11.94 -13.44
CA ALA A 184 -4.97 10.76 -12.72
C ALA A 184 -6.12 10.04 -11.98
N LEU A 185 -6.98 10.78 -11.28
CA LEU A 185 -8.14 10.21 -10.59
C LEU A 185 -9.15 9.60 -11.56
N VAL A 186 -9.39 10.22 -12.71
CA VAL A 186 -10.28 9.68 -13.75
C VAL A 186 -9.72 8.37 -14.29
N LEU A 187 -8.41 8.32 -14.59
CA LEU A 187 -7.75 7.10 -15.04
C LEU A 187 -7.92 5.95 -14.02
N ILE A 188 -7.59 6.20 -12.76
CA ILE A 188 -7.67 5.17 -11.72
C ILE A 188 -9.13 4.72 -11.52
N ASN A 189 -10.08 5.65 -11.40
CA ASN A 189 -11.48 5.31 -11.17
C ASN A 189 -12.08 4.51 -12.33
N ASN A 190 -11.74 4.84 -13.59
CA ASN A 190 -12.22 4.10 -14.75
C ASN A 190 -11.73 2.64 -14.73
N ILE A 191 -10.45 2.42 -14.41
CA ILE A 191 -9.88 1.07 -14.28
C ILE A 191 -10.59 0.31 -13.16
N LEU A 192 -10.78 0.93 -11.98
CA LEU A 192 -11.47 0.29 -10.86
C LEU A 192 -12.93 -0.05 -11.20
N ASP A 193 -13.66 0.86 -11.86
CA ASP A 193 -15.05 0.63 -12.26
C ASP A 193 -15.15 -0.52 -13.28
N GLU A 194 -14.21 -0.62 -14.24
CA GLU A 194 -14.13 -1.73 -15.19
C GLU A 194 -13.90 -3.07 -14.49
N LEU A 195 -12.95 -3.11 -13.53
CA LEU A 195 -12.63 -4.31 -12.75
C LEU A 195 -13.80 -4.78 -11.89
N ILE A 196 -14.45 -3.84 -11.18
CA ILE A 196 -15.66 -4.14 -10.39
C ILE A 196 -16.75 -4.69 -11.30
N SER A 197 -16.98 -4.07 -12.46
CA SER A 197 -18.04 -4.52 -13.39
C SER A 197 -17.77 -5.91 -13.96
N THR A 198 -16.52 -6.23 -14.28
CA THR A 198 -16.14 -7.54 -14.81
C THR A 198 -16.26 -8.62 -13.76
N CYS A 199 -15.76 -8.38 -12.54
CA CYS A 199 -15.86 -9.34 -11.46
C CYS A 199 -17.32 -9.58 -11.03
N LYS A 200 -18.17 -8.53 -11.00
CA LYS A 200 -19.62 -8.67 -10.73
C LYS A 200 -20.30 -9.64 -11.70
N ARG A 201 -20.05 -9.50 -13.01
CA ARG A 201 -20.61 -10.42 -14.02
C ARG A 201 -20.22 -11.87 -13.76
N MET A 202 -18.96 -12.11 -13.41
CA MET A 202 -18.47 -13.45 -13.12
C MET A 202 -19.06 -14.04 -11.83
N VAL A 203 -19.41 -13.21 -10.84
CA VAL A 203 -20.07 -13.66 -9.60
C VAL A 203 -21.55 -13.99 -9.87
N ASP A 204 -22.24 -13.18 -10.68
CA ASP A 204 -23.65 -13.42 -11.03
C ASP A 204 -23.84 -14.72 -11.85
N GLU A 205 -22.80 -15.16 -12.56
CA GLU A 205 -22.80 -16.40 -13.36
C GLU A 205 -22.42 -17.67 -12.56
N GLU A 206 -21.89 -17.53 -11.34
CA GLU A 206 -21.44 -18.66 -10.51
C GLU A 206 -22.44 -19.05 -9.43
N ASP A 207 -22.69 -20.35 -9.28
CA ASP A 207 -23.52 -20.94 -8.21
C ASP A 207 -22.64 -21.49 -7.07
N LEU A 208 -21.73 -20.66 -6.54
CA LEU A 208 -20.87 -21.03 -5.41
C LEU A 208 -21.43 -20.52 -4.09
N GLN A 209 -21.51 -21.39 -3.08
CA GLN A 209 -21.88 -21.00 -1.72
C GLN A 209 -20.70 -20.32 -1.01
N PHE A 210 -20.90 -19.08 -0.58
CA PHE A 210 -19.91 -18.34 0.20
C PHE A 210 -19.73 -18.94 1.60
N HIS A 211 -18.48 -18.97 2.07
CA HIS A 211 -18.09 -19.38 3.42
C HIS A 211 -16.84 -18.59 3.87
N GLU A 212 -16.44 -18.70 5.14
CA GLU A 212 -15.38 -17.85 5.73
C GLU A 212 -14.00 -17.94 5.05
N GLU A 213 -13.69 -19.08 4.40
CA GLU A 213 -12.45 -19.31 3.65
C GLU A 213 -12.70 -19.46 2.15
N TYR A 214 -13.78 -18.83 1.65
CA TYR A 214 -14.12 -18.83 0.23
C TYR A 214 -12.97 -18.22 -0.57
N MET A 215 -12.52 -18.91 -1.61
CA MET A 215 -11.55 -18.38 -2.56
C MET A 215 -11.79 -19.08 -3.88
N ASN A 216 -12.10 -18.32 -4.92
CA ASN A 216 -12.23 -18.83 -6.27
C ASN A 216 -10.83 -19.18 -6.81
N GLU A 217 -10.70 -20.31 -7.52
CA GLU A 217 -9.41 -20.79 -8.02
C GLU A 217 -8.93 -20.03 -9.26
N GLU A 218 -9.85 -19.51 -10.09
CA GLU A 218 -9.54 -18.71 -11.28
C GLU A 218 -9.32 -17.22 -10.92
N ASP A 219 -10.04 -16.74 -9.90
CA ASP A 219 -9.97 -15.38 -9.40
C ASP A 219 -9.82 -15.36 -7.86
N PRO A 220 -8.59 -15.58 -7.34
CA PRO A 220 -8.33 -15.57 -5.91
C PRO A 220 -8.24 -14.15 -5.33
N SER A 221 -8.83 -13.12 -5.96
CA SER A 221 -8.69 -11.73 -5.54
C SER A 221 -9.58 -11.33 -4.36
N ILE A 222 -9.18 -10.28 -3.65
CA ILE A 222 -10.01 -9.67 -2.60
C ILE A 222 -11.33 -9.14 -3.17
N LEU A 223 -11.32 -8.53 -4.36
CA LEU A 223 -12.54 -8.07 -5.02
C LEU A 223 -13.54 -9.22 -5.21
N ARG A 224 -13.08 -10.39 -5.67
CA ARG A 224 -13.92 -11.57 -5.84
C ARG A 224 -14.53 -12.03 -4.53
N PHE A 225 -13.73 -12.10 -3.47
CA PHE A 225 -14.21 -12.43 -2.13
C PHE A 225 -15.31 -11.47 -1.67
N LEU A 226 -15.09 -10.15 -1.81
CA LEU A 226 -16.02 -9.14 -1.34
C LEU A 226 -17.35 -9.19 -2.08
N LEU A 227 -17.33 -9.41 -3.40
CA LEU A 227 -18.55 -9.53 -4.19
C LEU A 227 -19.31 -10.83 -3.89
N ALA A 228 -18.60 -11.96 -3.72
CA ALA A 228 -19.20 -13.25 -3.38
C ALA A 228 -19.82 -13.26 -1.96
N SER A 229 -19.34 -12.41 -1.05
CA SER A 229 -19.89 -12.31 0.31
C SER A 229 -21.36 -11.82 0.36
N GLY A 230 -21.84 -11.19 -0.72
CA GLY A 230 -23.21 -10.70 -0.82
C GLY A 230 -23.54 -9.53 0.12
N GLU A 231 -22.56 -8.89 0.74
CA GLU A 231 -22.80 -7.68 1.54
C GLU A 231 -23.33 -6.53 0.66
N ASP A 232 -24.41 -5.89 1.11
CA ASP A 232 -24.99 -4.74 0.42
C ASP A 232 -24.08 -3.50 0.56
N VAL A 233 -23.28 -3.27 -0.48
CA VAL A 233 -22.30 -2.18 -0.55
C VAL A 233 -22.49 -1.45 -1.86
N SER A 234 -22.66 -0.14 -1.80
CA SER A 234 -22.72 0.68 -3.01
C SER A 234 -21.43 0.53 -3.84
N SER A 235 -21.54 0.54 -5.17
CA SER A 235 -20.36 0.46 -6.05
C SER A 235 -19.34 1.56 -5.73
N LYS A 236 -19.79 2.74 -5.31
CA LYS A 236 -18.91 3.84 -4.87
C LYS A 236 -18.09 3.43 -3.64
N GLN A 237 -18.72 2.93 -2.58
CA GLN A 237 -18.01 2.55 -1.36
C GLN A 237 -17.03 1.39 -1.62
N LEU A 238 -17.42 0.41 -2.44
CA LEU A 238 -16.51 -0.68 -2.83
C LEU A 238 -15.29 -0.14 -3.58
N ARG A 239 -15.48 0.78 -4.53
CA ARG A 239 -14.37 1.44 -5.23
C ARG A 239 -13.45 2.20 -4.27
N ASP A 240 -14.02 2.96 -3.35
CA ASP A 240 -13.28 3.73 -2.34
C ASP A 240 -12.44 2.80 -1.43
N ASP A 241 -12.99 1.66 -1.03
CA ASP A 241 -12.26 0.64 -0.25
C ASP A 241 -11.10 0.00 -1.04
N LEU A 242 -11.35 -0.33 -2.30
CA LEU A 242 -10.34 -0.93 -3.16
C LEU A 242 -9.22 0.03 -3.52
N MET A 243 -9.56 1.29 -3.82
CA MET A 243 -8.59 2.39 -3.98
C MET A 243 -7.72 2.54 -2.74
N THR A 244 -8.34 2.45 -1.56
CA THR A 244 -7.61 2.50 -0.29
C THR A 244 -6.60 1.37 -0.17
N MET A 245 -6.98 0.13 -0.51
CA MET A 245 -6.08 -1.03 -0.45
C MET A 245 -4.94 -0.94 -1.46
N LEU A 246 -5.23 -0.48 -2.69
CA LEU A 246 -4.23 -0.25 -3.72
C LEU A 246 -3.15 0.72 -3.23
N ILE A 247 -3.53 1.88 -2.73
CA ILE A 247 -2.57 2.89 -2.24
C ILE A 247 -1.83 2.39 -1.00
N ALA A 248 -2.55 1.74 -0.07
CA ALA A 248 -1.95 1.26 1.18
C ALA A 248 -0.92 0.14 0.96
N GLY A 249 -1.11 -0.71 -0.06
CA GLY A 249 -0.27 -1.88 -0.32
C GLY A 249 0.86 -1.68 -1.32
N HIS A 250 0.78 -0.63 -2.15
CA HIS A 250 1.72 -0.36 -3.24
C HIS A 250 3.02 0.29 -2.72
N GLU A 251 3.04 1.60 -2.53
CA GLU A 251 4.26 2.38 -2.24
C GLU A 251 4.90 2.02 -0.89
N THR A 252 4.12 1.55 0.09
CA THR A 252 4.63 1.13 1.40
C THR A 252 5.60 -0.04 1.26
N SER A 253 5.21 -1.07 0.50
CA SER A 253 6.05 -2.23 0.23
C SER A 253 7.26 -1.86 -0.63
N ALA A 254 7.08 -0.98 -1.62
CA ALA A 254 8.15 -0.48 -2.47
C ALA A 254 9.25 0.21 -1.65
N ALA A 255 8.86 1.08 -0.74
CA ALA A 255 9.78 1.80 0.14
C ALA A 255 10.49 0.84 1.10
N VAL A 256 9.80 -0.15 1.68
CA VAL A 256 10.44 -1.18 2.53
C VAL A 256 11.54 -1.91 1.77
N LEU A 257 11.27 -2.36 0.54
CA LEU A 257 12.26 -3.04 -0.29
C LEU A 257 13.43 -2.10 -0.62
N THR A 258 13.14 -0.88 -1.05
CA THR A 258 14.15 0.14 -1.38
C THR A 258 15.10 0.40 -0.22
N TRP A 259 14.58 0.69 0.97
CA TRP A 259 15.41 0.93 2.15
C TRP A 259 16.14 -0.31 2.63
N THR A 260 15.53 -1.49 2.47
CA THR A 260 16.18 -2.77 2.80
C THR A 260 17.41 -3.00 1.93
N PHE A 261 17.28 -2.85 0.61
CA PHE A 261 18.39 -3.02 -0.32
C PHE A 261 19.46 -1.93 -0.16
N TYR A 262 19.04 -0.68 0.11
CA TYR A 262 19.97 0.38 0.50
C TYR A 262 20.80 -0.01 1.73
N LEU A 263 20.16 -0.49 2.79
CA LEU A 263 20.84 -0.92 4.02
C LEU A 263 21.77 -2.12 3.74
N LEU A 264 21.32 -3.12 2.99
CA LEU A 264 22.15 -4.28 2.63
C LEU A 264 23.42 -3.87 1.86
N SER A 265 23.32 -2.87 0.97
CA SER A 265 24.48 -2.32 0.25
C SER A 265 25.52 -1.68 1.17
N LYS A 266 25.12 -1.19 2.35
CA LYS A 266 26.00 -0.56 3.35
C LYS A 266 26.60 -1.55 4.34
N TYR A 267 25.99 -2.72 4.50
CA TYR A 267 26.40 -3.71 5.50
C TYR A 267 26.68 -5.09 4.88
N PRO A 268 27.86 -5.28 4.25
CA PRO A 268 28.20 -6.54 3.55
C PRO A 268 28.10 -7.79 4.41
N ARG A 269 28.43 -7.71 5.71
CA ARG A 269 28.29 -8.85 6.64
C ARG A 269 26.83 -9.28 6.82
N VAL A 270 25.89 -8.33 6.79
CA VAL A 270 24.46 -8.62 6.87
C VAL A 270 24.01 -9.26 5.56
N MET A 271 24.47 -8.74 4.42
CA MET A 271 24.19 -9.32 3.10
C MET A 271 24.69 -10.76 2.98
N SER A 272 25.93 -11.06 3.35
CA SER A 272 26.46 -12.43 3.29
C SER A 272 25.69 -13.41 4.17
N LYS A 273 25.24 -12.96 5.35
CA LYS A 273 24.43 -13.80 6.24
C LYS A 273 23.00 -14.01 5.70
N LEU A 274 22.45 -13.01 5.02
CA LEU A 274 21.16 -13.13 4.33
C LEU A 274 21.25 -14.14 3.18
N GLN A 275 22.27 -14.01 2.33
CA GLN A 275 22.53 -14.95 1.23
C GLN A 275 22.68 -16.38 1.74
N ALA A 276 23.50 -16.60 2.79
CA ALA A 276 23.67 -17.94 3.36
C ALA A 276 22.36 -18.56 3.89
N GLU A 277 21.42 -17.76 4.43
CA GLU A 277 20.10 -18.27 4.82
C GLU A 277 19.26 -18.63 3.59
N VAL A 278 19.24 -17.77 2.57
CA VAL A 278 18.47 -18.01 1.34
C VAL A 278 18.99 -19.22 0.59
N ASP A 279 20.32 -19.37 0.47
CA ASP A 279 20.98 -20.50 -0.20
C ASP A 279 20.65 -21.84 0.50
N ASP A 280 20.61 -21.87 1.84
CA ASP A 280 20.31 -23.07 2.63
C ASP A 280 18.82 -23.44 2.60
N VAL A 281 17.93 -22.44 2.68
CA VAL A 281 16.49 -22.66 2.81
C VAL A 281 15.79 -22.86 1.46
N LEU A 282 16.17 -22.08 0.45
CA LEU A 282 15.46 -21.98 -0.82
C LEU A 282 16.28 -22.47 -2.02
N GLY A 283 17.58 -22.19 -2.04
CA GLY A 283 18.36 -22.25 -3.28
C GLY A 283 17.70 -21.39 -4.37
N ASP A 284 17.49 -21.97 -5.55
CA ASP A 284 16.84 -21.30 -6.70
C ASP A 284 15.30 -21.47 -6.72
N GLY A 285 14.72 -22.12 -5.71
CA GLY A 285 13.27 -22.38 -5.65
C GLY A 285 12.45 -21.14 -5.29
N LEU A 286 11.21 -21.09 -5.79
CA LEU A 286 10.24 -20.09 -5.32
C LEU A 286 9.82 -20.40 -3.87
N PRO A 287 9.75 -19.39 -2.97
CA PRO A 287 9.37 -19.62 -1.57
C PRO A 287 7.95 -20.17 -1.42
N THR A 288 7.73 -21.06 -0.46
CA THR A 288 6.40 -21.48 0.00
C THR A 288 6.06 -20.89 1.37
N ILE A 289 4.80 -21.02 1.81
CA ILE A 289 4.38 -20.59 3.17
C ILE A 289 5.20 -21.22 4.29
N GLU A 290 5.66 -22.47 4.11
CA GLU A 290 6.50 -23.13 5.11
C GLU A 290 7.94 -22.60 5.11
N ASP A 291 8.43 -22.13 3.98
CA ASP A 291 9.78 -21.55 3.88
C ASP A 291 9.83 -20.15 4.46
N VAL A 292 8.76 -19.35 4.32
CA VAL A 292 8.65 -18.03 4.97
C VAL A 292 8.87 -18.14 6.49
N LYS A 293 8.43 -19.23 7.14
CA LYS A 293 8.68 -19.47 8.57
C LYS A 293 10.14 -19.80 8.89
N LYS A 294 10.90 -20.32 7.93
CA LYS A 294 12.32 -20.67 8.05
C LYS A 294 13.24 -19.47 7.77
N LEU A 295 12.81 -18.52 6.94
CA LEU A 295 13.52 -17.29 6.56
C LEU A 295 13.56 -16.25 7.71
N LYS A 296 14.12 -16.67 8.85
CA LYS A 296 14.11 -15.92 10.11
C LYS A 296 14.97 -14.68 10.03
N TYR A 297 16.17 -14.80 9.45
CA TYR A 297 17.11 -13.70 9.30
C TYR A 297 16.63 -12.70 8.27
N THR A 298 16.08 -13.16 7.15
CA THR A 298 15.39 -12.34 6.13
C THR A 298 14.28 -11.51 6.77
N THR A 299 13.44 -12.15 7.60
CA THR A 299 12.39 -11.45 8.36
C THR A 299 12.98 -10.36 9.27
N ARG A 300 14.10 -10.64 9.96
CA ARG A 300 14.76 -9.66 10.84
C ARG A 300 15.42 -8.51 10.08
N VAL A 301 15.95 -8.76 8.89
CA VAL A 301 16.48 -7.71 8.01
C VAL A 301 15.36 -6.74 7.63
N ILE A 302 14.20 -7.25 7.22
CA ILE A 302 13.02 -6.42 6.91
C ILE A 302 12.53 -5.68 8.17
N ASN A 303 12.48 -6.35 9.34
CA ASN A 303 12.08 -5.70 10.59
C ASN A 303 13.00 -4.54 10.97
N GLU A 304 14.32 -4.71 10.82
CA GLU A 304 15.29 -3.65 11.13
C GLU A 304 15.24 -2.50 10.11
N SER A 305 14.97 -2.82 8.84
CA SER A 305 14.69 -1.81 7.81
C SER A 305 13.48 -0.96 8.17
N LEU A 306 12.35 -1.60 8.53
CA LEU A 306 11.14 -0.92 9.01
C LEU A 306 11.35 -0.11 10.30
N ARG A 307 12.25 -0.56 11.18
CA ARG A 307 12.61 0.17 12.40
C ARG A 307 13.36 1.46 12.09
N LEU A 308 14.26 1.44 11.11
CA LEU A 308 15.07 2.60 10.70
C LEU A 308 14.31 3.54 9.75
N TYR A 309 13.50 2.97 8.87
CA TYR A 309 12.71 3.65 7.85
C TYR A 309 11.25 3.17 7.93
N PRO A 310 10.48 3.66 8.92
CA PRO A 310 9.06 3.34 9.03
C PRO A 310 8.29 3.99 7.88
N GLN A 311 7.31 3.26 7.31
CA GLN A 311 6.47 3.74 6.22
C GLN A 311 5.12 4.22 6.79
N PRO A 312 4.80 5.53 6.70
CA PRO A 312 3.59 6.10 7.27
C PRO A 312 2.30 5.80 6.50
#